data_AF-A0A2V7TUR6-F1
#
_entry.id   AF-A0A2V7TUR6-F1
#
_cell.length_a   1.000
_cell.length_b   1.000
_cell.length_c   1.000
_cell.angle_alpha   90.00
_cell.angle_beta   90.00
_cell.angle_gamma   90.00
#
_symmetry.space_group_name_H-M   'P 1'
#
loop_
_entity.id
_entity.type
_entity.pdbx_description
1 polymer ?
#
loop_
_entity_poly.entity_id
_entity_poly.type
_entity_poly.pdbx_seq_one_letter_code
_entity_poly.pdbx_strand_id
1 'polypeptide(L)'
;MRQSPAARVGTVAGSYLPLASCSMSHFEQLQGEHSVRYQLLSAPATKSASILGIVRLPGGLFYTVPTPVLELSFKAGDEGTVTIETRTAFGGSNLEPQVWTLVERCAGKAPTLVPPLSWNRP
;
A
#
# COMPACT_ATOMS: atom_id res chain seq x y z
N MET A 1 15.74 -12.21 -6.65
CA MET A 1 15.67 -11.18 -5.60
C MET A 1 14.62 -11.60 -4.59
N ARG A 2 15.01 -11.83 -3.33
CA ARG A 2 14.09 -12.22 -2.26
C ARG A 2 13.31 -10.96 -1.87
N GLN A 3 12.03 -10.86 -2.25
CA GLN A 3 11.19 -9.73 -1.82
C GLN A 3 11.16 -9.71 -0.30
N SER A 4 11.35 -8.53 0.31
CA SER A 4 11.20 -8.37 1.75
C SER A 4 9.83 -8.91 2.20
N PRO A 5 9.74 -9.56 3.37
CA PRO A 5 8.46 -10.06 3.87
C PRO A 5 7.46 -8.90 4.01
N ALA A 6 6.18 -9.19 3.83
CA ALA A 6 5.12 -8.22 4.09
C ALA A 6 5.21 -7.73 5.53
N ALA A 7 5.17 -6.41 5.74
CA ALA A 7 5.08 -5.80 7.06
C ALA A 7 3.73 -6.13 7.69
N ARG A 8 2.67 -6.15 6.87
CA ARG A 8 1.31 -6.49 7.29
C ARG A 8 0.51 -7.09 6.15
N VAL A 9 -0.37 -8.02 6.48
CA VAL A 9 -1.35 -8.60 5.56
C VAL A 9 -2.74 -8.24 6.05
N GLY A 10 -3.59 -7.77 5.15
CA GLY A 10 -4.99 -7.46 5.40
C GLY A 10 -5.90 -8.28 4.50
N THR A 11 -7.03 -8.74 5.02
CA THR A 11 -8.03 -9.45 4.21
C THR A 11 -9.36 -8.73 4.28
N VAL A 12 -10.00 -8.54 3.13
CA VAL A 12 -11.29 -7.85 3.01
C VAL A 12 -12.14 -8.45 1.90
N ALA A 13 -13.46 -8.34 1.97
CA ALA A 13 -14.33 -8.80 0.88
C ALA A 13 -14.36 -7.76 -0.25
N GLY A 14 -14.45 -8.20 -1.49
CA GLY A 14 -14.60 -7.35 -2.66
C GLY A 14 -13.75 -7.79 -3.85
N SER A 15 -13.45 -6.83 -4.72
CA SER A 15 -12.69 -7.05 -5.95
C SER A 15 -11.39 -6.26 -5.90
N TYR A 16 -10.26 -6.93 -6.22
CA TYR A 16 -8.93 -6.36 -6.07
C TYR A 16 -8.73 -5.06 -6.87
N LEU A 17 -9.20 -5.00 -8.11
CA LEU A 17 -8.96 -3.87 -8.99
C LEU A 17 -9.79 -2.63 -8.59
N PRO A 18 -11.12 -2.72 -8.36
CA PRO A 18 -11.89 -1.60 -7.80
C PRO A 18 -11.32 -1.07 -6.49
N LEU A 19 -10.90 -1.97 -5.59
CA LEU A 19 -10.33 -1.57 -4.30
C LEU A 19 -9.00 -0.85 -4.46
N ALA A 20 -8.12 -1.35 -5.33
CA ALA A 20 -6.85 -0.72 -5.64
C ALA A 20 -7.03 0.65 -6.32
N SER A 21 -7.95 0.75 -7.29
CA SER A 21 -8.24 2.01 -7.98
C SER A 21 -8.83 3.07 -7.06
N CYS A 22 -9.77 2.69 -6.17
CA CYS A 22 -10.28 3.60 -5.15
C CYS A 22 -9.19 4.03 -4.18
N SER A 23 -8.35 3.09 -3.73
CA SER A 23 -7.24 3.43 -2.83
C SER A 23 -6.28 4.43 -3.49
N MET A 24 -5.95 4.21 -4.77
CA MET A 24 -5.08 5.09 -5.57
C MET A 24 -5.63 6.51 -5.69
N SER A 25 -6.93 6.69 -5.91
CA SER A 25 -7.51 8.04 -6.05
C SER A 25 -7.39 8.86 -4.76
N HIS A 26 -7.42 8.22 -3.59
CA HIS A 26 -7.13 8.88 -2.33
C HIS A 26 -5.63 9.12 -2.10
N PHE A 27 -4.75 8.24 -2.59
CA PHE A 27 -3.30 8.47 -2.52
C PHE A 27 -2.84 9.66 -3.35
N GLU A 28 -3.47 9.91 -4.51
CA GLU A 28 -3.19 11.11 -5.32
C GLU A 28 -3.42 12.41 -4.53
N GLN A 29 -4.40 12.43 -3.63
CA GLN A 29 -4.69 13.56 -2.74
C GLN A 29 -3.59 13.77 -1.69
N LEU A 30 -2.87 12.71 -1.30
CA LEU A 30 -1.80 12.73 -0.29
C LEU A 30 -0.39 12.90 -0.88
N GLN A 31 -0.23 12.93 -2.21
CA GLN A 31 1.10 13.08 -2.85
C GLN A 31 1.83 14.36 -2.41
N GLY A 32 1.09 15.41 -2.05
CA GLY A 32 1.63 16.70 -1.61
C GLY A 32 2.25 16.70 -0.21
N GLU A 33 1.81 15.83 0.71
CA GLU A 33 2.24 15.91 2.12
C GLU A 33 3.62 15.28 2.40
N HIS A 34 4.08 14.36 1.55
CA HIS A 34 5.27 13.55 1.85
C HIS A 34 6.32 13.47 0.74
N SER A 35 6.18 14.23 -0.36
CA SER A 35 7.01 14.08 -1.58
C SER A 35 7.03 12.65 -2.13
N VAL A 36 6.00 11.86 -1.81
CA VAL A 36 5.83 10.48 -2.26
C VAL A 36 4.99 10.53 -3.53
N ARG A 37 5.51 9.95 -4.61
CA ARG A 37 4.73 9.68 -5.82
C ARG A 37 4.16 8.28 -5.75
N TYR A 38 2.86 8.16 -5.94
CA TYR A 38 2.19 6.87 -6.00
C TYR A 38 1.96 6.46 -7.45
N GLN A 39 2.10 5.18 -7.73
CA GLN A 39 1.82 4.60 -9.03
C GLN A 39 1.02 3.31 -8.86
N LEU A 40 -0.10 3.20 -9.58
CA LEU A 40 -0.86 1.97 -9.68
C LEU A 40 -0.28 1.10 -10.82
N LEU A 41 0.04 -0.14 -10.48
CA LEU A 41 0.47 -1.18 -11.41
C LEU A 41 -0.58 -2.29 -11.38
N SER A 42 -1.21 -2.61 -12.51
CA SER A 42 -2.16 -3.72 -12.59
C SER A 42 -1.53 -4.91 -13.32
N ALA A 43 -1.85 -6.11 -12.85
CA ALA A 43 -1.47 -7.38 -13.47
C ALA A 43 -2.71 -8.28 -13.55
N PRO A 44 -3.55 -8.11 -14.60
CA PRO A 44 -4.80 -8.85 -14.73
C PRO A 44 -4.61 -10.37 -14.81
N ALA A 45 -3.52 -10.83 -15.43
CA ALA A 45 -3.19 -12.25 -15.58
C ALA A 45 -3.03 -12.96 -14.22
N THR A 46 -2.53 -12.24 -13.21
CA THR A 46 -2.35 -12.74 -11.84
C THR A 46 -3.47 -12.29 -10.90
N LYS A 47 -4.54 -11.66 -11.43
CA LYS A 47 -5.65 -11.08 -10.66
C LYS A 47 -5.15 -10.19 -9.51
N SER A 48 -4.16 -9.36 -9.80
CA SER A 48 -3.53 -8.51 -8.79
C SER A 48 -3.30 -7.09 -9.28
N ALA A 49 -3.20 -6.16 -8.33
CA ALA A 49 -2.76 -4.79 -8.55
C ALA A 49 -1.83 -4.38 -7.41
N SER A 50 -0.85 -3.53 -7.67
CA SER A 50 0.05 -2.98 -6.67
C SER A 50 0.06 -1.46 -6.74
N ILE A 51 0.07 -0.80 -5.59
CA ILE A 51 0.35 0.63 -5.48
C ILE A 51 1.77 0.77 -4.94
N LEU A 52 2.64 1.43 -5.72
CA LEU A 52 4.01 1.73 -5.32
C LEU A 52 4.14 3.18 -4.91
N GLY A 53 4.59 3.44 -3.69
CA GLY A 53 5.01 4.75 -3.21
C GLY A 53 6.51 4.92 -3.39
N ILE A 54 6.91 5.95 -4.13
CA ILE A 54 8.30 6.25 -4.47
C ILE A 54 8.66 7.65 -3.99
N VAL A 55 9.74 7.77 -3.24
CA VAL A 55 10.36 9.07 -2.92
C VAL A 55 11.66 9.22 -3.69
N ARG A 56 12.15 10.43 -3.84
CA ARG A 56 13.49 10.71 -4.40
C ARG A 56 14.43 11.09 -3.29
N LEU A 57 15.34 10.18 -2.91
CA LEU A 57 16.36 10.44 -1.88
C LEU A 57 17.68 10.87 -2.50
N PRO A 58 18.50 11.69 -1.83
CA PRO A 58 19.86 11.98 -2.27
C PRO A 58 20.66 10.69 -2.47
N GLY A 59 21.18 10.45 -3.68
CA GLY A 59 22.10 9.35 -3.99
C GLY A 59 23.56 9.77 -3.99
N GLY A 60 23.84 11.03 -3.65
CA GLY A 60 25.12 11.70 -3.75
C GLY A 60 24.91 13.22 -3.81
N LEU A 61 25.97 13.99 -4.08
CA LEU A 61 25.91 15.45 -4.09
C LEU A 61 25.05 16.05 -5.22
N PHE A 62 24.83 15.32 -6.32
CA PHE A 62 24.28 15.90 -7.55
C PHE A 62 23.06 15.17 -8.13
N TYR A 63 22.58 14.09 -7.51
CA TYR A 63 21.41 13.37 -8.02
C TYR A 63 20.60 12.72 -6.91
N THR A 64 19.32 12.51 -7.22
CA THR A 64 18.37 11.77 -6.38
C THR A 64 18.04 10.43 -7.02
N VAL A 65 17.92 9.39 -6.21
CA VAL A 65 17.53 8.04 -6.65
C VAL A 65 16.06 7.82 -6.29
N PRO A 66 15.22 7.31 -7.22
CA PRO A 66 13.88 6.85 -6.88
C PRO A 66 13.98 5.64 -5.94
N THR A 67 13.51 5.81 -4.72
CA THR A 67 13.54 4.79 -3.67
C THR A 67 12.11 4.36 -3.37
N PRO A 68 11.75 3.08 -3.55
CA PRO A 68 10.45 2.57 -3.14
C PRO A 68 10.36 2.60 -1.61
N VAL A 69 9.33 3.26 -1.08
CA VAL A 69 9.11 3.40 0.36
C VAL A 69 7.93 2.59 0.85
N LEU A 70 7.00 2.30 -0.05
CA LEU A 70 5.76 1.60 0.19
C LEU A 70 5.39 0.75 -1.03
N GLU A 71 4.92 -0.46 -0.79
CA GLU A 71 4.21 -1.29 -1.77
C GLU A 71 2.95 -1.85 -1.10
N LEU A 72 1.80 -1.62 -1.71
CA LEU A 72 0.51 -2.23 -1.35
C LEU A 72 0.08 -3.16 -2.47
N SER A 73 0.12 -4.46 -2.25
CA SER A 73 -0.28 -5.47 -3.24
C SER A 73 -1.68 -6.01 -2.92
N PHE A 74 -2.64 -5.72 -3.79
CA PHE A 74 -4.00 -6.24 -3.78
C PHE A 74 -4.04 -7.49 -4.65
N LYS A 75 -4.40 -8.63 -4.06
CA LYS A 75 -4.51 -9.92 -4.74
C LYS A 75 -5.92 -10.45 -4.54
N ALA A 76 -6.58 -10.85 -5.61
CA ALA A 76 -7.83 -11.59 -5.49
C ALA A 76 -7.56 -12.90 -4.74
N GLY A 77 -8.26 -13.10 -3.62
CA GLY A 77 -8.33 -14.36 -2.91
C GLY A 77 -9.51 -15.20 -3.38
N ASP A 78 -9.74 -16.30 -2.67
CA ASP A 78 -10.88 -17.18 -2.91
C ASP A 78 -12.19 -16.52 -2.42
N GLU A 79 -13.33 -16.96 -2.97
CA GLU A 79 -14.68 -16.57 -2.52
C GLU A 79 -14.97 -15.04 -2.53
N GLY A 80 -14.34 -14.29 -3.42
CA GLY A 80 -14.56 -12.84 -3.51
C GLY A 80 -13.90 -12.05 -2.38
N THR A 81 -12.82 -12.59 -1.82
CA THR A 81 -11.94 -11.87 -0.90
C THR A 81 -10.77 -11.22 -1.64
N VAL A 82 -10.17 -10.22 -1.01
CA VAL A 82 -8.95 -9.56 -1.45
C VAL A 82 -7.94 -9.62 -0.31
N THR A 83 -6.78 -10.17 -0.61
CA THR A 83 -5.61 -10.13 0.27
C THR A 83 -4.75 -8.94 -0.11
N ILE A 84 -4.40 -8.13 0.88
CA ILE A 84 -3.67 -6.88 0.72
C ILE A 84 -2.39 -7.02 1.51
N GLU A 85 -1.25 -7.01 0.83
CA GLU A 85 0.06 -7.05 1.48
C GLU A 85 0.65 -5.65 1.48
N THR A 86 1.05 -5.16 2.65
CA THR A 86 1.80 -3.92 2.76
C THR A 86 3.26 -4.22 3.05
N ARG A 87 4.15 -3.60 2.28
CA ARG A 87 5.60 -3.63 2.49
C ARG A 87 6.09 -2.21 2.58
N THR A 88 6.91 -1.93 3.59
CA THR A 88 7.49 -0.61 3.81
C THR A 88 9.00 -0.74 3.89
N ALA A 89 9.74 0.07 3.14
CA ALA A 89 11.20 0.09 3.23
C ALA A 89 11.70 0.79 4.51
N PHE A 90 10.90 1.72 5.03
CA PHE A 90 11.17 2.44 6.27
C PHE A 90 10.16 1.99 7.33
N GLY A 91 10.55 0.99 8.13
CA GLY A 91 9.80 0.62 9.33
C GLY A 91 9.66 1.84 10.25
N GLY A 92 8.43 2.16 10.66
CA GLY A 92 8.14 3.32 11.51
C GLY A 92 7.68 4.59 10.80
N SER A 93 7.52 4.59 9.47
CA SER A 93 6.86 5.71 8.79
C SER A 93 5.35 5.74 9.09
N ASN A 94 4.78 6.93 9.32
CA ASN A 94 3.33 7.14 9.47
C ASN A 94 2.53 6.81 8.19
N LEU A 95 3.19 6.41 7.11
CA LEU A 95 2.55 6.01 5.87
C LEU A 95 1.74 4.73 6.05
N GLU A 96 2.23 3.77 6.84
CA GLU A 96 1.56 2.48 6.98
C GLU A 96 0.16 2.56 7.62
N PRO A 97 -0.03 3.27 8.75
CA PRO A 97 -1.37 3.45 9.31
C PRO A 97 -2.30 4.21 8.37
N GLN A 98 -1.80 5.28 7.72
CA GLN A 98 -2.58 6.08 6.79
C GLN A 98 -3.10 5.25 5.61
N VAL A 99 -2.26 4.40 5.02
CA VAL A 99 -2.66 3.60 3.86
C VAL A 99 -3.78 2.62 4.20
N TRP A 100 -3.74 2.02 5.39
CA TRP A 100 -4.78 1.11 5.84
C TRP A 100 -6.11 1.83 6.12
N THR A 101 -6.08 3.06 6.62
CA THR A 101 -7.28 3.91 6.75
C THR A 101 -7.92 4.21 5.39
N LEU A 102 -7.12 4.42 4.34
CA LEU A 102 -7.66 4.64 2.99
C LEU A 102 -8.26 3.35 2.41
N VAL A 103 -7.59 2.22 2.60
CA VAL A 103 -8.09 0.91 2.18
C VAL A 103 -9.43 0.60 2.87
N GLU A 104 -9.54 0.86 4.18
CA GLU A 104 -10.79 0.71 4.94
C GLU A 104 -11.90 1.58 4.36
N ARG A 105 -11.62 2.85 4.07
CA ARG A 105 -12.60 3.77 3.46
C ARG A 105 -13.12 3.24 2.13
N CYS A 106 -12.24 2.72 1.28
CA CYS A 106 -12.61 2.17 -0.02
C CYS A 106 -13.33 0.81 0.06
N ALA A 107 -12.99 -0.01 1.05
CA ALA A 107 -13.63 -1.29 1.26
C ALA A 107 -15.02 -1.17 1.94
N GLY A 108 -15.31 -0.01 2.57
CA GLY A 108 -16.51 0.19 3.37
C GLY A 108 -16.52 -0.60 4.68
N LYS A 109 -15.43 -1.31 5.00
CA LYS A 109 -15.23 -2.06 6.24
C LYS A 109 -13.74 -2.20 6.54
N ALA A 110 -13.40 -2.31 7.82
CA ALA A 110 -12.03 -2.54 8.26
C ALA A 110 -11.51 -3.90 7.74
N PRO A 111 -10.35 -3.95 7.05
CA PRO A 111 -9.68 -5.21 6.73
C PRO A 111 -9.23 -5.94 8.00
N THR A 112 -9.25 -7.27 7.96
CA THR A 112 -8.67 -8.09 9.04
C THR A 112 -7.16 -8.11 8.89
N LEU A 113 -6.44 -7.46 9.82
CA LEU A 113 -4.99 -7.23 9.72
C LEU A 113 -4.17 -8.23 10.56
N VAL A 114 -3.07 -8.70 9.99
CA VAL A 114 -2.09 -9.59 10.63
C VAL A 114 -0.66 -9.11 10.31
N PRO A 115 0.15 -8.70 11.32
CA PRO A 115 -0.29 -8.38 12.70
C PRO A 115 -1.28 -7.20 12.71
N PRO A 116 -2.07 -6.99 13.76
CA PRO A 116 -2.94 -5.81 13.85
C PRO A 116 -2.13 -4.51 13.79
N LEU A 117 -2.76 -3.41 13.38
CA LEU A 117 -2.19 -2.08 13.58
C LEU A 117 -2.09 -1.84 15.09
N SER A 118 -0.88 -1.67 15.61
CA SER A 118 -0.68 -1.27 16.99
C SER A 118 -1.22 0.14 17.18
N TRP A 119 -2.45 0.26 17.69
CA TRP A 119 -2.96 1.51 18.21
C TRP A 119 -2.22 1.82 19.51
N ASN A 120 -1.17 2.64 19.44
CA ASN A 120 -0.82 3.47 20.59
C ASN A 120 -1.91 4.53 20.69
N ARG A 121 -2.94 4.24 21.47
CA ARG A 121 -3.82 5.27 22.00
C ARG A 121 -2.96 6.15 22.92
N PRO A 122 -2.85 7.47 22.71
CA PRO A 122 -2.32 8.35 23.75
C PRO A 122 -3.18 8.28 25.01
#